data_AF-W0MW95-F1
#
_entry.id   AF-W0MW95-F1
#
_cell.length_a   1.000
_cell.length_b   1.000
_cell.length_c   1.000
_cell.angle_alpha   90.00
_cell.angle_beta   90.00
_cell.angle_gamma   90.00
#
_symmetry.space_group_name_H-M   'P 1'
#
loop_
_entity.id
_entity.type
_entity.pdbx_description
1 polymer ?
#
loop_
_entity_poly.entity_id
_entity_poly.type
_entity_poly.pdbx_seq_one_letter_code
_entity_poly.pdbx_strand_id
1 'polypeptide(L)'
;MAMDQEERSAKTALKRKLVAEKELRHRVRPGIEQALNRVRQRGKMPIISEVLQIAIMKMDLMDDEELDAFLTYPRHEIVVSESVARAIYDAGVRNIRSADQDESDELISPLAINCCD
;
A
#
# COMPACT_ATOMS: atom_id res chain seq x y z
N MET A 1 11.59 34.51 37.04
CA MET A 1 12.23 33.21 36.73
C MET A 1 11.37 32.50 35.69
N ALA A 2 11.89 32.24 34.49
CA ALA A 2 11.21 31.36 33.55
C ALA A 2 11.25 29.93 34.15
N MET A 3 10.10 29.27 34.24
CA MET A 3 10.02 27.87 34.67
C MET A 3 11.06 27.00 33.95
N ASP A 4 11.72 26.14 34.73
CA ASP A 4 12.72 25.19 34.24
C ASP A 4 12.08 24.16 33.27
N GLN A 5 12.85 23.73 32.28
CA GLN A 5 12.37 22.89 31.18
C GLN A 5 11.98 21.48 31.67
N GLU A 6 12.62 21.00 32.73
CA GLU A 6 12.30 19.73 33.39
C GLU A 6 10.94 19.78 34.09
N GLU A 7 10.65 20.85 34.85
CA GLU A 7 9.38 21.03 35.54
C GLU A 7 8.19 21.11 34.57
N ARG A 8 8.38 21.76 33.41
CA ARG A 8 7.35 21.82 32.36
C ARG A 8 7.09 20.46 31.73
N SER A 9 8.14 19.69 31.50
CA SER A 9 8.06 18.32 30.95
C SER A 9 7.35 17.38 31.93
N ALA A 10 7.67 17.46 33.22
CA ALA A 10 7.02 16.70 34.29
C ALA A 10 5.53 17.05 34.41
N LYS A 11 5.17 18.33 34.41
CA LYS A 11 3.75 18.77 34.43
C LYS A 11 2.98 18.28 33.21
N THR A 12 3.60 18.27 32.03
CA THR A 12 2.97 17.77 30.81
C THR A 12 2.77 16.26 30.87
N ALA A 13 3.78 15.51 31.34
CA ALA A 13 3.68 14.06 31.53
C ALA A 13 2.58 13.68 32.54
N LEU A 14 2.45 14.43 33.63
CA LEU A 14 1.36 14.25 34.61
C LEU A 14 -0.02 14.48 33.97
N LYS A 15 -0.18 15.55 33.19
CA LYS A 15 -1.44 15.82 32.48
C LYS A 15 -1.82 14.69 31.52
N ARG A 16 -0.86 14.16 30.75
CA ARG A 16 -1.10 13.01 29.85
C ARG A 16 -1.53 11.75 30.61
N LYS A 17 -0.92 11.47 31.75
CA LYS A 17 -1.32 10.35 32.62
C LYS A 17 -2.75 10.50 33.15
N LEU A 18 -3.16 11.72 33.51
CA LEU A 18 -4.51 11.98 34.02
C LEU A 18 -5.61 11.69 33.00
N VAL A 19 -5.37 11.99 31.72
CA VAL A 19 -6.31 11.69 30.63
C VAL A 19 -6.07 10.32 29.97
N ALA A 20 -5.22 9.47 30.58
CA ALA A 20 -4.82 8.17 30.06
C ALA A 20 -4.34 8.21 28.58
N GLU A 21 -3.76 9.34 28.17
CA GLU A 21 -3.28 9.55 26.81
C GLU A 21 -2.11 8.60 26.51
N LYS A 22 -2.26 7.80 25.46
CA LYS A 22 -1.22 6.90 24.97
C LYS A 22 -0.61 7.45 23.69
N GLU A 23 0.72 7.50 23.65
CA GLU A 23 1.45 7.91 22.46
C GLU A 23 1.50 6.76 21.43
N LEU A 24 0.98 7.00 20.23
CA LEU A 24 1.07 6.06 19.10
C LEU A 24 2.26 6.45 18.21
N ARG A 25 3.32 5.63 18.21
CA ARG A 25 4.51 5.83 17.38
C ARG A 25 4.50 4.83 16.22
N HIS A 26 4.37 5.32 14.99
CA HIS A 26 4.40 4.50 13.79
C HIS A 26 5.48 5.01 12.83
N ARG A 27 6.34 4.10 12.35
CA ARG A 27 7.38 4.42 11.35
C ARG A 27 6.83 4.12 9.96
N VAL A 28 6.80 5.14 9.10
CA VAL A 28 6.24 5.05 7.75
C VAL A 28 7.29 5.29 6.67
N ARG A 29 7.08 4.69 5.49
CA ARG A 29 7.87 5.00 4.28
C ARG A 29 7.40 6.33 3.67
N PRO A 30 8.25 7.03 2.88
CA PRO A 30 7.90 8.33 2.28
C PRO A 30 6.61 8.31 1.45
N GLY A 31 6.33 7.21 0.74
CA GLY A 31 5.09 7.10 -0.06
C GLY A 31 3.82 7.12 0.80
N ILE A 32 3.85 6.50 1.98
CA ILE A 32 2.72 6.49 2.94
C ILE A 32 2.57 7.89 3.55
N GLU A 33 3.68 8.54 3.91
CA GLU A 33 3.66 9.91 4.42
C GLU A 33 3.06 10.89 3.39
N GLN A 34 3.43 10.77 2.12
CA GLN A 34 2.84 11.57 1.05
C GLN A 34 1.34 11.30 0.90
N ALA A 35 0.91 10.04 0.96
CA ALA A 35 -0.51 9.68 0.92
C ALA A 35 -1.29 10.32 2.08
N LEU A 36 -0.72 10.27 3.29
CA LEU A 36 -1.30 10.87 4.48
C LEU A 36 -1.45 12.40 4.35
N ASN A 37 -0.43 13.06 3.80
CA ASN A 37 -0.50 14.51 3.49
C ASN A 37 -1.57 14.83 2.45
N ARG A 38 -1.71 14.03 1.39
CA ARG A 38 -2.79 14.20 0.39
C ARG A 38 -4.16 14.06 1.03
N VAL A 39 -4.36 13.06 1.89
CA VAL A 39 -5.62 12.88 2.64
C VAL A 39 -5.90 14.09 3.52
N ARG A 40 -4.91 14.55 4.29
CA ARG A 40 -5.01 15.74 5.16
C ARG A 40 -5.43 16.99 4.38
N GLN A 41 -4.78 17.26 3.24
CA GLN A 41 -5.08 18.43 2.41
C GLN A 41 -6.49 18.37 1.83
N ARG A 42 -6.92 17.22 1.31
CA ARG A 42 -8.30 17.04 0.80
C ARG A 42 -9.33 17.22 1.91
N GLY A 43 -9.06 16.68 3.10
CA GLY A 43 -9.90 16.84 4.28
C GLY A 43 -9.83 18.24 4.90
N LYS A 44 -8.97 19.14 4.41
CA LYS A 44 -8.72 20.48 4.98
C LYS A 44 -8.38 20.46 6.47
N MET A 45 -7.69 19.42 6.92
CA MET A 45 -7.34 19.24 8.32
C MET A 45 -6.00 19.93 8.64
N PRO A 46 -5.87 20.61 9.78
CA PRO A 46 -4.64 21.30 10.16
C PRO A 46 -3.52 20.33 10.53
N ILE A 47 -3.84 19.21 11.17
CA ILE A 47 -2.86 18.28 11.77
C ILE A 47 -3.12 16.85 11.31
N ILE A 48 -2.05 16.10 11.06
CA ILE A 48 -2.12 14.68 10.65
C ILE A 48 -2.72 13.79 11.75
N SER A 49 -2.41 14.05 13.02
CA SER A 49 -2.92 13.26 14.14
C SER A 49 -4.44 13.28 14.22
N GLU A 50 -5.07 14.40 13.88
CA GLU A 50 -6.53 14.54 13.83
C GLU A 50 -7.13 13.67 12.73
N VAL A 51 -6.51 13.64 11.53
CA VAL A 51 -6.91 12.76 10.44
C VAL A 51 -6.90 11.29 10.90
N LEU A 52 -5.84 10.87 11.58
CA LEU A 52 -5.71 9.49 12.07
C LEU A 52 -6.73 9.16 13.16
N GLN A 53 -6.97 10.07 14.11
CA GLN A 53 -7.98 9.88 15.14
C GLN A 53 -9.38 9.75 14.53
N ILE A 54 -9.75 10.66 13.62
CA ILE A 54 -11.05 10.60 12.94
C ILE A 54 -11.18 9.32 12.12
N ALA A 55 -10.13 8.93 11.39
CA ALA A 55 -10.14 7.69 10.60
C ALA A 55 -10.39 6.46 11.49
N ILE A 56 -9.68 6.35 12.63
CA ILE A 56 -9.86 5.24 13.59
C ILE A 56 -11.28 5.24 14.15
N MET A 57 -11.78 6.39 14.61
CA MET A 57 -13.14 6.50 15.14
C MET A 57 -14.21 6.20 14.10
N LYS A 58 -13.95 6.49 12.82
CA LYS A 58 -14.86 6.12 11.73
C LYS A 58 -14.83 4.64 11.43
N MET A 59 -13.66 4.02 11.42
CA MET A 59 -13.53 2.56 11.26
C MET A 59 -14.22 1.80 12.39
N ASP A 60 -14.18 2.31 13.63
CA ASP A 60 -14.86 1.70 14.80
C ASP A 60 -16.40 1.73 14.70
N LEU A 61 -16.96 2.62 13.88
CA LEU A 61 -18.41 2.74 13.67
C LEU A 61 -18.92 1.95 12.47
N MET A 62 -18.03 1.40 11.63
CA MET A 62 -18.39 0.58 10.49
C MET A 62 -18.90 -0.80 10.95
N ASP A 63 -19.75 -1.44 10.15
CA ASP A 63 -20.05 -2.85 10.35
C ASP A 63 -18.90 -3.74 9.84
N ASP A 64 -18.92 -5.03 10.19
CA ASP A 64 -17.81 -5.95 9.88
C ASP A 64 -17.57 -6.09 8.37
N GLU A 65 -18.63 -6.06 7.56
CA GLU A 65 -18.55 -6.17 6.10
C GLU A 65 -17.96 -4.90 5.45
N GLU A 66 -18.40 -3.71 5.88
CA GLU A 66 -17.86 -2.44 5.44
C GLU A 66 -16.39 -2.28 5.85
N LEU A 67 -16.05 -2.70 7.07
CA LEU A 67 -14.68 -2.64 7.58
C LEU A 67 -13.74 -3.56 6.79
N ASP A 68 -14.16 -4.80 6.48
CA ASP A 68 -13.36 -5.74 5.68
C ASP A 68 -13.12 -5.20 4.25
N ALA A 69 -14.18 -4.67 3.62
CA ALA A 69 -14.07 -4.04 2.32
C ALA A 69 -13.15 -2.81 2.34
N PHE A 70 -13.20 -2.00 3.40
CA PHE A 70 -12.36 -0.82 3.57
C PHE A 70 -10.88 -1.15 3.78
N LEU A 71 -10.58 -2.19 4.57
CA LEU A 71 -9.21 -2.62 4.86
C LEU A 71 -8.59 -3.43 3.71
N THR A 72 -9.42 -3.95 2.81
CA THR A 72 -8.96 -4.65 1.61
C THR A 72 -8.49 -3.66 0.55
N TYR A 73 -7.16 -3.50 0.42
CA TYR A 73 -6.60 -2.66 -0.63
C TYR A 73 -6.92 -3.24 -2.01
N PRO A 74 -7.46 -2.45 -2.97
CA PRO A 74 -7.82 -2.94 -4.28
C PRO A 74 -6.57 -3.46 -4.99
N ARG A 75 -6.54 -4.76 -5.24
CA ARG A 75 -5.54 -5.36 -6.12
C ARG A 75 -6.09 -5.29 -7.53
N HIS A 76 -5.37 -4.64 -8.42
CA HIS A 76 -5.69 -4.70 -9.84
C HIS A 76 -5.37 -6.11 -10.33
N GLU A 77 -6.38 -6.83 -10.78
CA GLU A 77 -6.18 -8.04 -11.56
C GLU A 77 -5.58 -7.62 -12.92
N ILE A 78 -4.36 -8.06 -13.22
CA ILE A 78 -3.72 -7.78 -14.50
C ILE A 78 -4.30 -8.78 -15.51
N VAL A 79 -5.40 -8.39 -16.15
CA VAL A 79 -5.97 -9.16 -17.25
C VAL A 79 -5.22 -8.78 -18.53
N VAL A 80 -4.38 -9.70 -19.04
CA VAL A 80 -3.67 -9.53 -20.31
C VAL A 80 -4.62 -9.90 -21.45
N SER A 81 -4.97 -8.94 -22.31
CA SER A 81 -5.77 -9.23 -23.50
C SER A 81 -5.04 -10.18 -24.47
N GLU A 82 -5.78 -10.98 -25.24
CA GLU A 82 -5.20 -11.95 -26.19
C GLU A 82 -4.19 -11.30 -27.16
N SER A 83 -4.46 -10.08 -27.64
CA SER A 83 -3.56 -9.36 -28.54
C SER A 83 -2.20 -9.05 -27.89
N VAL A 84 -2.21 -8.64 -26.63
CA VAL A 84 -0.99 -8.38 -25.84
C VAL A 84 -0.28 -9.70 -25.53
N ALA A 85 -1.01 -10.76 -25.19
CA ALA A 85 -0.43 -12.09 -24.96
C ALA A 85 0.28 -12.61 -26.23
N ARG A 86 -0.35 -12.47 -27.40
CA ARG A 86 0.26 -12.82 -28.70
C ARG A 86 1.48 -11.96 -29.00
N ALA A 87 1.42 -10.65 -28.75
CA ALA A 87 2.56 -9.77 -28.96
C ALA A 87 3.77 -10.13 -28.07
N ILE A 88 3.54 -10.50 -26.80
CA ILE A 88 4.60 -10.97 -25.89
C ILE A 88 5.19 -12.29 -26.41
N TYR A 89 4.34 -13.23 -26.84
CA TYR A 89 4.78 -14.50 -27.41
C TYR A 89 5.64 -14.29 -28.67
N ASP A 90 5.17 -13.49 -29.63
CA ASP A 90 5.87 -13.21 -30.88
C ASP A 90 7.20 -12.47 -30.65
N ALA A 91 7.27 -11.61 -29.63
CA ALA A 91 8.52 -10.98 -29.21
C ALA A 91 9.51 -12.01 -28.63
N GLY A 92 9.03 -12.93 -27.79
CA GLY A 92 9.83 -14.04 -27.25
C GLY A 92 10.38 -14.94 -28.35
N VAL A 93 9.53 -15.35 -29.29
CA VAL A 93 9.93 -16.19 -30.44
C VAL A 93 10.98 -15.49 -31.30
N ARG A 94 10.86 -14.18 -31.55
CA ARG A 94 11.86 -13.42 -32.32
C ARG A 94 13.20 -13.32 -31.61
N ASN A 95 13.21 -13.17 -30.29
CA ASN A 95 14.44 -13.14 -29.50
C ASN A 95 15.15 -14.50 -29.54
N ILE A 96 14.42 -15.61 -29.35
CA ILE A 96 14.99 -16.97 -29.48
C ILE A 96 15.49 -17.23 -30.90
N ARG A 97 14.84 -16.68 -31.93
CA ARG A 97 15.27 -16.82 -33.33
C ARG A 97 16.40 -15.88 -33.75
N SER A 98 16.89 -15.02 -32.86
CA SER A 98 18.05 -14.17 -33.12
C SER A 98 19.37 -14.91 -32.84
N ALA A 99 20.52 -14.28 -33.11
CA ALA A 99 21.81 -14.92 -33.40
C ALA A 99 22.44 -15.87 -32.33
N ASP A 100 21.82 -16.05 -31.17
CA ASP A 100 22.28 -16.89 -30.06
C ASP A 100 21.47 -18.20 -29.95
N GLN A 101 21.15 -18.84 -31.09
CA GLN A 101 20.44 -20.12 -31.10
C GLN A 101 21.38 -21.26 -30.70
N ASP A 102 21.11 -21.89 -29.56
CA ASP A 102 21.70 -23.19 -29.23
C ASP A 102 20.85 -24.32 -29.84
N GLU A 103 21.47 -25.44 -30.22
CA GLU A 103 20.79 -26.60 -30.82
C GLU A 103 19.71 -27.21 -29.89
N SER A 104 19.73 -26.84 -28.61
CA SER A 104 18.75 -27.22 -27.58
C SER A 104 17.56 -26.27 -27.39
N ASP A 105 17.47 -25.16 -28.14
CA ASP A 105 16.37 -24.21 -28.01
C ASP A 105 15.06 -24.75 -28.62
N GLU A 106 14.17 -25.26 -27.75
CA GLU A 106 12.86 -25.77 -28.13
C GLU A 106 11.77 -24.70 -28.01
N LEU A 107 11.04 -24.46 -29.11
CA LEU A 107 9.85 -23.61 -29.12
C LEU A 107 8.59 -24.43 -28.82
N ILE A 108 8.12 -24.38 -27.58
CA ILE A 108 6.84 -25.01 -27.20
C ILE A 108 5.70 -24.03 -27.50
N SER A 109 4.78 -24.43 -28.38
CA SER A 109 3.56 -23.67 -28.64
C SER A 109 2.61 -23.74 -27.44
N PRO A 110 2.00 -22.64 -26.99
CA PRO A 110 1.03 -22.66 -25.90
C PRO A 110 -0.21 -23.49 -26.22
N LEU A 111 -0.55 -23.68 -27.51
CA LEU A 111 -1.63 -24.57 -27.94
C LEU A 111 -1.25 -26.07 -27.91
N ALA A 112 0.04 -26.39 -27.84
CA ALA A 112 0.53 -27.77 -27.79
C ALA A 112 0.48 -28.38 -26.37
N ILE A 113 0.35 -27.55 -25.33
CA ILE A 113 0.32 -27.98 -23.93
C ILE A 113 -1.05 -28.60 -23.57
N ASN A 114 -2.13 -28.19 -24.25
CA ASN A 114 -3.50 -28.62 -23.96
C ASN A 114 -3.94 -29.90 -24.71
N CYS A 115 -3.03 -30.59 -25.40
CA CYS A 115 -3.36 -31.79 -26.19
C CYS A 115 -3.04 -33.12 -25.47
N CYS A 116 -2.66 -33.09 -24.19
CA CYS A 116 -2.45 -34.28 -23.38
C CYS A 116 -3.47 -34.33 -22.24
N ASP A 117 -4.70 -34.72 -22.57
CA ASP A 117 -5.63 -35.46 -21.71
C ASP A 117 -6.03 -36.75 -22.45
#